data_AF-A0A7L5YLW4-F1
#
_entry.id   AF-A0A7L5YLW4-F1
#
_cell.length_a   1.000
_cell.length_b   1.000
_cell.length_c   1.000
_cell.angle_alpha   90.00
_cell.angle_beta   90.00
_cell.angle_gamma   90.00
#
_symmetry.space_group_name_H-M   'P 1'
#
loop_
_entity.id
_entity.type
_entity.pdbx_description
1 polymer ?
#
loop_
_entity_poly.entity_id
_entity_poly.type
_entity_poly.pdbx_seq_one_letter_code
_entity_poly.pdbx_strand_id
1 'polypeptide(L)'
;MANVGAQKCRTHEGDERTFSVWRCRQCLGYYLNDWTDKWVRTDSLEMVDIYYRLAPEEALTCLSMIELANLKQIIPADLQSWAETYLAGRTAVRSEVRRAR
;
A
#
# COMPACT_ATOMS: atom_id res chain seq x y z
N MET A 1 3.39 -7.88 -13.24
CA MET A 1 2.26 -8.14 -12.31
C MET A 1 1.01 -7.44 -12.85
N ALA A 2 -0.18 -7.73 -12.33
CA ALA A 2 -1.42 -7.01 -12.65
C ALA A 2 -1.96 -6.35 -11.39
N ASN A 3 -2.26 -5.04 -11.44
CA ASN A 3 -2.91 -4.33 -10.35
C ASN A 3 -4.39 -4.76 -10.31
N VAL A 4 -4.87 -5.11 -9.12
CA VAL A 4 -6.23 -5.63 -8.89
C VAL A 4 -7.09 -4.60 -8.15
N GLY A 5 -6.46 -3.66 -7.44
CA GLY A 5 -7.12 -2.58 -6.73
C GLY A 5 -6.08 -1.67 -6.10
N ALA A 6 -6.37 -0.38 -6.03
CA ALA A 6 -5.51 0.60 -5.41
C ALA A 6 -6.34 1.69 -4.74
N GLN A 7 -5.82 2.26 -3.65
CA GLN A 7 -6.39 3.44 -3.04
C GLN A 7 -5.30 4.35 -2.45
N LYS A 8 -5.50 5.65 -2.64
CA LYS A 8 -4.65 6.69 -2.05
C LYS A 8 -5.09 7.00 -0.62
N CYS A 9 -4.11 7.23 0.25
CA CYS A 9 -4.27 7.71 1.61
C CYS A 9 -3.06 8.59 1.96
N ARG A 10 -2.91 8.95 3.24
CA ARG A 10 -1.74 9.67 3.75
C ARG A 10 -1.08 8.85 4.86
N THR A 11 0.21 9.05 5.10
CA THR A 11 0.85 8.59 6.34
C THR A 11 0.50 9.52 7.50
N HIS A 12 0.81 9.12 8.73
CA HIS A 12 0.62 9.98 9.90
C HIS A 12 1.57 11.19 9.84
N GLU A 13 2.69 11.05 9.13
CA GLU A 13 3.64 12.12 8.85
C GLU A 13 3.16 13.07 7.73
N GLY A 14 2.04 12.75 7.06
CA GLY A 14 1.44 13.57 6.02
C GLY A 14 1.87 13.24 4.58
N ASP A 15 2.74 12.24 4.40
CA ASP A 15 3.24 11.78 3.10
C ASP A 15 2.11 11.19 2.25
N GLU A 16 2.21 11.33 0.93
CA GLU A 16 1.26 10.66 0.04
C GLU A 16 1.54 9.17 0.00
N ARG A 17 0.51 8.36 0.24
CA ARG A 17 0.64 6.90 0.29
C ARG A 17 -0.38 6.25 -0.62
N THR A 18 0.02 5.23 -1.36
CA THR A 18 -0.88 4.40 -2.16
C THR A 18 -0.74 2.96 -1.72
N PHE A 19 -1.86 2.38 -1.29
CA PHE A 19 -1.96 0.94 -1.12
C PHE A 19 -2.50 0.31 -2.38
N SER A 20 -1.86 -0.75 -2.86
CA SER A 20 -2.37 -1.48 -4.00
C SER A 20 -2.15 -2.99 -3.88
N VAL A 21 -3.11 -3.76 -4.37
CA VAL A 21 -3.03 -5.22 -4.42
C VAL A 21 -2.65 -5.64 -5.83
N TRP A 22 -1.63 -6.46 -5.93
CA TRP A 22 -1.10 -6.97 -7.18
C TRP A 22 -1.17 -8.48 -7.24
N ARG A 23 -1.54 -9.02 -8.41
CA ARG A 23 -1.46 -10.45 -8.71
C ARG A 23 -0.30 -10.72 -9.67
N CYS A 24 0.56 -11.66 -9.32
CA CYS A 24 1.59 -12.13 -10.22
C CYS A 24 0.96 -12.95 -11.36
N ARG A 25 1.33 -12.67 -12.61
CA ARG A 25 0.81 -13.42 -13.77
C ARG A 25 1.47 -14.80 -13.93
N GLN A 26 2.63 -15.02 -13.33
CA GLN A 26 3.38 -16.27 -13.44
C GLN A 26 3.05 -17.24 -12.31
N CYS A 27 3.24 -16.81 -11.06
CA CYS A 27 3.01 -17.66 -9.89
C CYS A 27 1.61 -17.52 -9.27
N LEU A 28 0.77 -16.63 -9.82
CA LEU A 28 -0.59 -16.34 -9.35
C LEU A 28 -0.70 -15.84 -7.90
N GLY A 29 0.43 -15.61 -7.22
CA GLY A 29 0.48 -15.06 -5.87
C GLY A 29 0.04 -13.60 -5.78
N TYR A 30 -0.47 -13.23 -4.60
CA TYR A 30 -0.91 -11.87 -4.29
C TYR A 30 0.13 -11.12 -3.47
N TYR A 31 0.21 -9.83 -3.73
CA TYR A 31 1.15 -8.93 -3.07
C TYR A 31 0.43 -7.64 -2.70
N LEU A 32 0.59 -7.20 -1.45
CA LEU A 32 0.27 -5.84 -1.05
C LEU A 32 1.48 -4.98 -1.35
N ASN A 33 1.24 -3.90 -2.07
CA ASN A 33 2.18 -2.85 -2.34
C ASN A 33 1.84 -1.64 -1.48
N ASP A 34 2.83 -1.20 -0.73
CA ASP A 34 2.82 0.00 0.09
C ASP A 34 3.81 0.99 -0.52
N TRP A 35 3.26 1.92 -1.31
CA TRP A 35 4.02 2.96 -1.99
C TRP A 35 3.84 4.28 -1.24
N THR A 36 4.95 4.95 -0.88
CA THR A 36 4.93 6.24 -0.18
C THR A 36 5.82 7.25 -0.90
N ASP A 37 5.30 8.43 -1.15
CA ASP A 37 6.02 9.60 -1.64
C ASP A 37 6.24 10.60 -0.51
N LYS A 38 7.50 10.76 -0.10
CA LYS A 38 7.92 11.62 1.00
C LYS A 38 8.34 13.02 0.56
N TRP A 39 8.06 13.38 -0.70
CA TRP A 39 8.42 14.69 -1.25
C TRP A 39 7.88 15.84 -0.40
N VAL A 40 6.62 15.73 0.04
CA VAL A 40 5.92 16.77 0.80
C VAL A 40 6.65 17.17 2.09
N ARG A 41 7.39 16.24 2.71
CA ARG A 41 8.03 16.46 4.01
C ARG A 41 9.51 16.82 3.93
N THR A 42 10.22 16.33 2.91
CA THR A 42 11.69 16.29 2.93
C THR A 42 12.36 17.24 1.94
N ASP A 43 11.60 17.97 1.12
CA ASP A 43 12.11 18.72 -0.05
C ASP A 43 13.03 17.86 -0.95
N SER A 44 12.91 16.54 -0.82
CA SER A 44 13.70 15.54 -1.50
C SER A 44 12.73 14.54 -2.12
N LEU A 45 12.95 14.20 -3.40
CA LEU A 45 12.13 13.22 -4.12
C LEU A 45 12.49 11.80 -3.68
N GLU A 46 12.15 11.46 -2.43
CA GLU A 46 12.25 10.11 -1.88
C GLU A 46 10.92 9.37 -2.04
N MET A 47 10.95 8.30 -2.85
CA MET A 47 9.86 7.35 -2.99
C MET A 47 10.25 6.02 -2.34
N VAL A 48 9.34 5.44 -1.56
CA VAL A 48 9.51 4.15 -0.91
C VAL A 48 8.48 3.18 -1.47
N ASP A 49 8.95 2.02 -1.93
CA ASP A 49 8.12 1.00 -2.55
C ASP A 49 8.34 -0.35 -1.84
N ILE A 50 7.36 -0.77 -1.03
CA ILE A 50 7.45 -2.00 -0.21
C ILE A 50 6.41 -3.01 -0.65
N TYR A 51 6.81 -4.27 -0.78
CA TYR A 51 5.93 -5.37 -1.14
C TYR A 51 5.86 -6.40 -0.01
N TYR A 52 4.65 -6.84 0.28
CA TYR A 52 4.34 -7.89 1.24
C TYR A 52 3.62 -9.02 0.51
N ARG A 53 4.01 -10.27 0.78
CA ARG A 53 3.27 -11.42 0.25
C ARG A 53 1.95 -11.58 1.02
N LEU A 54 0.89 -11.84 0.29
CA LEU A 54 -0.44 -12.10 0.83
C LEU A 54 -0.86 -13.54 0.57
N ALA A 55 -1.53 -14.15 1.54
CA ALA A 55 -2.42 -15.27 1.28
C ALA A 55 -3.68 -14.80 0.50
N PRO A 56 -4.40 -15.69 -0.20
CA PRO A 56 -5.60 -15.31 -0.97
C PRO A 56 -6.68 -14.59 -0.15
N GLU A 57 -6.96 -15.07 1.07
CA GLU A 57 -7.91 -14.48 2.00
C GLU A 57 -7.49 -13.08 2.46
N GLU A 58 -6.18 -12.87 2.64
CA GLU A 58 -5.62 -11.58 2.99
C GLU A 58 -5.75 -10.58 1.84
N ALA A 59 -5.56 -11.05 0.61
CA ALA A 59 -5.77 -10.23 -0.59
C ALA A 59 -7.22 -9.78 -0.70
N LEU A 60 -8.18 -10.66 -0.40
CA LEU A 60 -9.61 -10.29 -0.35
C LEU A 60 -9.88 -9.24 0.72
N THR A 61 -9.34 -9.40 1.93
CA THR A 61 -9.49 -8.40 3.00
C THR A 61 -8.94 -7.04 2.57
N CYS A 62 -7.75 -6.99 1.98
CA CYS A 62 -7.15 -5.74 1.47
C CYS A 62 -8.02 -5.10 0.38
N LEU A 63 -8.50 -5.91 -0.57
CA LEU A 63 -9.36 -5.44 -1.66
C LEU A 63 -10.70 -4.90 -1.14
N SER A 64 -11.30 -5.54 -0.14
CA SER A 64 -12.53 -5.04 0.50
C SER A 64 -12.31 -3.68 1.17
N MET A 65 -11.19 -3.48 1.87
CA MET A 65 -10.87 -2.18 2.47
C MET A 65 -10.66 -1.09 1.42
N ILE A 66 -9.97 -1.42 0.32
CA ILE A 66 -9.80 -0.53 -0.84
C ILE A 66 -11.17 -0.17 -1.44
N GLU A 67 -12.06 -1.15 -1.62
CA GLU A 67 -13.39 -0.93 -2.18
C GLU A 67 -14.26 -0.04 -1.27
N LEU A 68 -14.28 -0.32 0.03
CA LEU A 68 -15.00 0.53 1.00
C LEU A 68 -14.51 1.98 0.96
N ALA A 69 -13.21 2.20 0.81
CA ALA A 69 -12.63 3.53 0.70
C ALA A 69 -12.98 4.20 -0.65
N ASN A 70 -12.97 3.44 -1.75
CA ASN A 70 -13.38 3.93 -3.07
C ASN A 70 -14.85 4.35 -3.09
N LEU A 71 -15.71 3.57 -2.43
CA LEU A 71 -17.12 3.87 -2.23
C LEU A 71 -17.36 4.98 -1.19
N LYS A 72 -16.30 5.56 -0.61
CA LYS A 72 -16.35 6.59 0.45
C LYS A 72 -17.16 6.16 1.67
N GLN A 73 -17.25 4.86 1.93
CA GLN A 73 -17.90 4.29 3.12
C GLN A 73 -16.98 4.31 4.34
N ILE A 74 -15.67 4.40 4.11
CA ILE A 74 -14.68 4.72 5.13
C ILE A 74 -13.88 5.95 4.70
N ILE A 75 -13.43 6.73 5.68
CA ILE A 75 -12.58 7.88 5.40
C ILE A 75 -11.12 7.43 5.20
N PRO A 76 -10.29 8.19 4.45
CA PRO A 76 -8.90 7.82 4.20
C PRO A 76 -8.06 7.56 5.46
N ALA A 77 -8.38 8.22 6.57
CA ALA A 77 -7.70 8.03 7.86
C ALA A 77 -7.97 6.65 8.49
N ASP A 78 -9.16 6.08 8.27
CA ASP A 78 -9.50 4.74 8.75
C ASP A 78 -8.75 3.68 7.94
N LEU A 79 -8.67 3.86 6.62
CA LEU A 79 -7.88 2.99 5.75
C LEU A 79 -6.39 3.02 6.14
N GLN A 80 -5.87 4.20 6.45
CA GLN A 80 -4.51 4.37 6.93
C GLN A 80 -4.29 3.62 8.25
N SER A 81 -5.11 3.89 9.27
CA SER A 81 -5.00 3.26 10.60
C SER A 81 -5.08 1.74 10.51
N TRP A 82 -6.02 1.25 9.70
CA TRP A 82 -6.15 -0.17 9.41
C TRP A 82 -4.88 -0.73 8.76
N ALA A 83 -4.33 -0.06 7.76
CA ALA A 83 -3.18 -0.56 7.03
C ALA A 83 -1.89 -0.52 7.85
N GLU A 84 -1.69 0.50 8.70
CA GLU A 84 -0.58 0.54 9.66
C GLU A 84 -0.67 -0.62 10.65
N THR A 85 -1.87 -0.88 11.19
CA THR A 85 -2.13 -2.02 12.07
C THR A 85 -1.88 -3.34 11.34
N TYR A 86 -2.36 -3.45 10.10
CA TYR A 86 -2.24 -4.65 9.29
C TYR A 86 -0.78 -4.97 8.97
N LEU A 87 0.02 -3.95 8.66
CA LEU A 87 1.44 -4.10 8.33
C LEU A 87 2.35 -4.26 9.55
N ALA A 88 1.86 -3.95 10.75
CA ALA A 88 2.64 -4.06 11.99
C ALA A 88 3.17 -5.50 12.16
N GLY A 89 4.51 -5.62 12.21
CA GLY A 89 5.19 -6.91 12.39
C GLY A 89 5.23 -7.81 11.14
N ARG A 90 4.68 -7.38 10.00
CA ARG A 90 4.78 -8.15 8.74
C ARG A 90 6.16 -7.99 8.12
N THR A 91 6.71 -9.09 7.61
CA THR A 91 8.00 -9.07 6.90
C THR A 91 7.79 -8.71 5.44
N ALA A 92 8.48 -7.66 4.98
CA ALA A 92 8.51 -7.30 3.56
C ALA A 92 9.25 -8.35 2.75
N VAL A 93 8.70 -8.72 1.58
CA VAL A 93 9.42 -9.56 0.61
C VAL A 93 10.37 -8.75 -0.27
N ARG A 94 10.10 -7.46 -0.41
CA ARG A 94 10.95 -6.51 -1.12
C ARG A 94 10.71 -5.11 -0.58
N SER A 95 11.76 -4.32 -0.48
CA SER A 95 11.71 -2.88 -0.20
C SER A 95 12.69 -2.18 -1.12
N GLU A 96 12.25 -1.10 -1.75
CA GLU A 96 13.06 -0.27 -2.62
C GLU A 96 12.87 1.20 -2.25
N VAL A 97 13.98 1.92 -2.08
CA VAL A 97 13.98 3.36 -1.85
C VAL A 97 14.61 4.02 -3.05
N ARG A 98 13.87 4.89 -3.72
CA ARG A 98 14.34 5.68 -4.86
C ARG A 98 14.47 7.13 -4.42
N ARG A 99 15.61 7.72 -4.73
CA ARG A 99 15.89 9.14 -4.51
C ARG A 99 16.21 9.78 -5.85
N ALA A 100 15.43 10.77 -6.28
CA ALA A 100 15.86 11.61 -7.40
C ALA A 100 16.89 12.63 -6.88
N ARG A 101 17.90 12.92 -7.71
CA ARG A 101 18.88 13.99 -7.45
C ARG A 101 18.34 15.33 -7.88
#